data_AF-A0A444U5F7-F1
#
_entry.id   AF-A0A444U5F7-F1
#
_cell.length_a   1.000
_cell.length_b   1.000
_cell.length_c   1.000
_cell.angle_alpha   90.00
_cell.angle_beta   90.00
_cell.angle_gamma   90.00
#
_symmetry.space_group_name_H-M   'P 1'
#
loop_
_entity.id
_entity.type
_entity.pdbx_description
1 polymer ?
#
loop_
_entity_poly.entity_id
_entity_poly.type
_entity_poly.pdbx_seq_one_letter_code
_entity_poly.pdbx_strand_id
1 'polypeptide(L)'
;MDGIEEARIQLSEIELLLSMFPSKEELIINDQLAFAELRDYVEGRANDPPSSRAQFTIQQRLESADENMVMFSLSCTYPLKYPAVLPEIVVRLRRLTWQRILIRHREDIPLDNNCVNIDAELEKQRRFTGFEETIFDIRGSRGNHMDLGQLYHFLNEKGVGDVFQLYFGIEGR
;
A
#
# COMPACT_ATOMS: atom_id res chain seq x y z
N MET A 1 -31.52 5.14 15.72
CA MET A 1 -31.02 3.79 15.38
C MET A 1 -29.51 3.90 15.40
N ASP A 2 -28.85 3.09 16.22
CA ASP A 2 -27.40 3.16 16.37
C ASP A 2 -26.72 2.81 15.03
N GLY A 3 -25.72 3.57 14.61
CA GLY A 3 -24.96 3.29 13.38
C GLY A 3 -25.64 3.58 12.03
N ILE A 4 -26.84 4.20 11.99
CA ILE A 4 -27.55 4.43 10.70
C ILE A 4 -26.87 5.47 9.82
N GLU A 5 -26.23 6.49 10.39
CA GLU A 5 -25.55 7.52 9.61
C GLU A 5 -24.26 6.96 8.99
N GLU A 6 -23.51 6.16 9.76
CA GLU A 6 -22.37 5.40 9.30
C GLU A 6 -22.74 4.47 8.13
N ALA A 7 -23.86 3.76 8.24
CA ALA A 7 -24.37 2.89 7.18
C ALA A 7 -24.72 3.67 5.91
N ARG A 8 -25.35 4.85 6.05
CA ARG A 8 -25.68 5.74 4.92
C ARG A 8 -24.43 6.23 4.21
N ILE A 9 -23.41 6.63 4.96
CA ILE A 9 -22.12 7.08 4.39
C ILE A 9 -21.48 5.93 3.61
N GLN A 10 -21.37 4.74 4.21
CA GLN A 10 -20.81 3.55 3.57
C GLN A 10 -21.54 3.20 2.26
N LEU A 11 -22.88 3.18 2.29
CA LEU A 11 -23.68 2.89 1.10
C LEU A 11 -23.45 3.94 0.01
N SER A 12 -23.51 5.23 0.36
CA SER A 12 -23.35 6.32 -0.61
C SER A 12 -21.99 6.31 -1.30
N GLU A 13 -20.93 5.97 -0.57
CA GLU A 13 -19.58 5.87 -1.15
C GLU A 13 -19.47 4.67 -2.09
N ILE A 14 -20.03 3.51 -1.74
CA ILE A 14 -20.02 2.32 -2.60
C ILE A 14 -20.83 2.58 -3.88
N GLU A 15 -21.99 3.24 -3.79
CA GLU A 15 -22.81 3.59 -4.95
C GLU A 15 -22.11 4.61 -5.86
N LEU A 16 -21.41 5.59 -5.28
CA LEU A 16 -20.56 6.50 -6.04
C LEU A 16 -19.45 5.74 -6.78
N LEU A 17 -18.76 4.81 -6.10
CA LEU A 17 -17.73 3.99 -6.71
C LEU A 17 -18.29 3.12 -7.85
N LEU A 18 -19.45 2.50 -7.65
CA LEU A 18 -20.16 1.76 -8.72
C LEU A 18 -20.49 2.65 -9.92
N SER A 19 -20.73 3.95 -9.71
CA SER A 19 -20.90 4.90 -10.81
C SER A 19 -19.59 5.30 -11.49
N MET A 20 -18.47 5.37 -10.76
CA MET A 20 -17.15 5.70 -11.32
C MET A 20 -16.52 4.53 -12.08
N PHE A 21 -16.87 3.29 -11.69
CA PHE A 21 -16.36 2.04 -12.27
C PHE A 21 -17.53 1.22 -12.86
N PRO A 22 -18.04 1.59 -14.05
CA PRO A 22 -19.25 1.00 -14.61
C PRO A 22 -19.06 -0.46 -15.07
N SER A 23 -17.81 -0.90 -15.29
CA SER A 23 -17.53 -2.28 -15.66
C SER A 23 -17.60 -3.21 -14.46
N LYS A 24 -18.32 -4.33 -14.60
CA LYS A 24 -18.39 -5.38 -13.58
C LYS A 24 -17.06 -6.08 -13.33
N GLU A 25 -16.10 -5.92 -14.23
CA GLU A 25 -14.73 -6.42 -14.06
C GLU A 25 -13.85 -5.42 -13.30
N GLU A 26 -14.19 -4.13 -13.34
CA GLU A 26 -13.43 -3.05 -12.68
C GLU A 26 -13.78 -2.92 -11.20
N LEU A 27 -15.05 -3.04 -10.81
CA LEU A 27 -15.45 -3.04 -9.40
C LEU A 27 -16.31 -4.25 -9.07
N ILE A 28 -15.84 -5.03 -8.11
CA ILE A 28 -16.44 -6.29 -7.69
C ILE A 28 -16.87 -6.16 -6.24
N ILE A 29 -18.17 -6.26 -5.96
CA ILE A 29 -18.66 -6.45 -4.58
C ILE A 29 -18.38 -7.89 -4.18
N ASN A 30 -17.51 -8.07 -3.18
CA ASN A 30 -17.02 -9.38 -2.76
C ASN A 30 -18.09 -10.18 -1.99
N ASP A 31 -18.90 -9.47 -1.20
CA ASP A 31 -20.03 -10.04 -0.46
C ASP A 31 -21.32 -9.29 -0.81
N GLN A 32 -22.10 -9.87 -1.71
CA GLN A 32 -23.37 -9.31 -2.16
C GLN A 32 -24.43 -9.32 -1.05
N LEU A 33 -24.34 -10.25 -0.10
CA LEU A 33 -25.29 -10.34 1.00
C LEU A 33 -25.02 -9.23 2.02
N ALA A 34 -23.76 -8.99 2.38
CA ALA A 34 -23.38 -7.87 3.24
C ALA A 34 -23.79 -6.51 2.64
N PHE A 35 -23.64 -6.37 1.32
CA PHE A 35 -24.07 -5.14 0.63
C PHE A 35 -25.59 -4.99 0.57
N ALA A 36 -26.34 -6.09 0.42
CA ALA A 36 -27.80 -6.07 0.49
C ALA A 36 -28.29 -5.74 1.91
N GLU A 37 -27.69 -6.34 2.94
CA GLU A 37 -27.98 -6.07 4.36
C GLU A 37 -27.78 -4.58 4.70
N LEU A 38 -26.64 -4.01 4.27
CA LEU A 38 -26.35 -2.58 4.42
C LEU A 38 -27.42 -1.70 3.78
N ARG A 39 -27.82 -2.04 2.55
CA ARG A 39 -28.82 -1.28 1.79
C ARG A 39 -30.21 -1.38 2.42
N ASP A 40 -30.63 -2.58 2.80
CA ASP A 40 -31.93 -2.82 3.41
C ASP A 40 -32.05 -2.11 4.77
N TYR A 41 -30.96 -2.03 5.55
CA TYR A 41 -30.94 -1.23 6.78
C TYR A 41 -31.09 0.27 6.51
N VAL A 42 -30.35 0.81 5.53
CA VAL A 42 -30.44 2.23 5.15
C VAL A 42 -31.82 2.60 4.58
N GLU A 43 -32.43 1.69 3.82
CA GLU A 43 -33.76 1.88 3.22
C GLU A 43 -34.91 1.61 4.22
N GLY A 44 -34.61 1.20 5.45
CA GLY A 44 -35.59 0.94 6.51
C GLY A 44 -36.37 -0.36 6.32
N ARG A 45 -35.87 -1.29 5.50
CA ARG A 45 -36.42 -2.65 5.34
C ARG A 45 -35.95 -3.61 6.42
N ALA A 46 -34.77 -3.38 7.00
CA ALA A 46 -34.24 -4.11 8.14
C ALA A 46 -34.31 -3.25 9.42
N ASN A 47 -34.69 -3.87 10.55
CA ASN A 47 -34.77 -3.21 11.85
C ASN A 47 -33.45 -3.29 12.63
N ASP A 48 -32.67 -4.34 12.37
CA ASP A 48 -31.39 -4.59 13.04
C ASP A 48 -30.24 -4.00 12.22
N PRO A 49 -29.19 -3.48 12.87
CA PRO A 49 -28.02 -2.94 12.18
C PRO A 49 -27.24 -4.05 11.45
N PRO A 50 -26.54 -3.71 10.35
CA PRO A 50 -25.77 -4.68 9.59
C PRO A 50 -24.70 -5.34 10.47
N SER A 51 -24.70 -6.66 10.47
CA SER A 51 -23.71 -7.49 11.16
C SER A 51 -22.47 -7.77 10.31
N SER A 52 -22.64 -7.69 8.98
CA SER A 52 -21.60 -7.98 8.00
C SER A 52 -20.85 -6.71 7.57
N ARG A 53 -19.55 -6.86 7.26
CA ARG A 53 -18.71 -5.77 6.75
C ARG A 53 -18.80 -5.71 5.23
N ALA A 54 -19.14 -4.55 4.67
CA ALA A 54 -19.12 -4.35 3.23
C ALA A 54 -17.68 -4.46 2.70
N GLN A 55 -17.51 -5.28 1.65
CA GLN A 55 -16.23 -5.51 1.01
C GLN A 55 -16.36 -5.42 -0.51
N PHE A 56 -15.44 -4.69 -1.13
CA PHE A 56 -15.35 -4.55 -2.58
C PHE A 56 -13.90 -4.54 -3.05
N THR A 57 -13.70 -4.89 -4.32
CA THR A 57 -12.39 -4.92 -4.97
C THR A 57 -12.44 -4.14 -6.26
N ILE A 58 -11.54 -3.17 -6.40
CA ILE A 58 -11.31 -2.40 -7.61
C ILE A 58 -10.13 -3.01 -8.36
N GLN A 59 -10.32 -3.34 -9.64
CA GLN A 59 -9.29 -3.79 -10.56
C GLN A 59 -9.01 -2.68 -11.56
N GLN A 60 -7.76 -2.23 -11.60
CA GLN A 60 -7.33 -1.17 -12.50
C GLN A 60 -6.13 -1.61 -13.32
N ARG A 61 -6.17 -1.29 -14.62
CA ARG A 61 -5.04 -1.44 -15.53
C ARG A 61 -4.20 -0.17 -15.44
N LEU A 62 -2.95 -0.32 -15.02
CA LEU A 62 -1.96 0.75 -14.99
C LEU A 62 -0.99 0.54 -16.15
N GLU A 63 -0.66 1.64 -16.82
CA GLU A 63 0.39 1.67 -17.83
C GLU A 63 1.75 1.76 -17.14
N SER A 64 2.63 0.80 -17.43
CA SER A 64 4.01 0.80 -16.95
C SER A 64 4.92 1.59 -17.91
N ALA A 65 6.08 2.02 -17.42
CA ALA A 65 7.12 2.68 -18.23
C ALA A 65 7.54 1.86 -19.46
N ASP A 66 7.46 0.52 -19.38
CA ASP A 66 7.79 -0.40 -20.48
C ASP A 66 6.62 -0.66 -21.46
N GLU A 67 5.63 0.24 -21.53
CA GLU A 67 4.38 0.10 -22.29
C GLU A 67 3.56 -1.16 -21.94
N ASN A 68 3.90 -1.79 -20.82
CA ASN A 68 3.26 -3.00 -20.34
C ASN A 68 2.08 -2.64 -19.44
N MET A 69 0.90 -3.21 -19.74
CA MET A 69 -0.25 -3.09 -18.84
C MET A 69 -0.06 -4.00 -17.61
N VAL A 70 -0.13 -3.41 -16.43
CA VAL A 70 -0.11 -4.11 -15.15
C VAL A 70 -1.50 -4.02 -14.52
N MET A 71 -2.03 -5.18 -14.13
CA MET A 71 -3.27 -5.21 -13.35
C MET A 71 -2.94 -5.02 -11.87
N PHE A 72 -3.48 -3.96 -11.30
CA PHE A 72 -3.51 -3.66 -9.88
C PHE A 72 -4.90 -3.98 -9.33
N SER A 73 -4.96 -4.57 -8.14
CA SER A 73 -6.20 -4.80 -7.42
C SER A 73 -6.14 -4.20 -6.03
N LEU A 74 -7.14 -3.38 -5.71
CA LEU A 74 -7.36 -2.78 -4.39
C LEU A 74 -8.61 -3.40 -3.79
N SER A 75 -8.45 -4.16 -2.73
CA SER A 75 -9.56 -4.68 -1.93
C SER A 75 -9.76 -3.78 -0.72
N CYS A 76 -10.98 -3.31 -0.52
CA CYS A 76 -11.37 -2.45 0.59
C CYS A 76 -12.44 -3.15 1.44
N THR A 77 -12.29 -3.07 2.77
CA THR A 77 -13.26 -3.64 3.72
C THR A 77 -13.65 -2.60 4.76
N TYR A 78 -14.90 -2.18 4.76
CA TYR A 78 -15.41 -1.18 5.70
C TYR A 78 -15.66 -1.78 7.09
N PRO A 79 -15.12 -1.20 8.17
CA PRO A 79 -15.58 -1.51 9.52
C PRO A 79 -16.99 -0.95 9.72
N LEU A 80 -17.78 -1.56 10.61
CA LEU A 80 -19.15 -1.10 10.91
C LEU A 80 -19.20 0.36 11.39
N LYS A 81 -18.11 0.86 11.97
CA LYS A 81 -17.96 2.24 12.47
C LYS A 81 -17.32 3.20 11.46
N TYR A 82 -17.15 2.83 10.19
CA TYR A 82 -16.68 3.76 9.18
C TYR A 82 -17.68 4.92 9.03
N PRO A 83 -17.25 6.20 9.02
CA PRO A 83 -15.87 6.68 8.82
C PRO A 83 -15.05 6.93 10.10
N ALA A 84 -15.60 6.74 11.30
CA ALA A 84 -14.87 6.95 12.56
C ALA A 84 -13.68 5.99 12.74
N VAL A 85 -13.73 4.82 12.11
CA VAL A 85 -12.61 3.88 11.97
C VAL A 85 -12.27 3.73 10.49
N LEU A 86 -10.99 3.85 10.15
CA LEU A 86 -10.51 3.75 8.78
C LEU A 86 -10.74 2.34 8.18
N PRO A 87 -10.94 2.26 6.86
CA PRO A 87 -11.11 1.00 6.16
C PRO A 87 -9.82 0.17 6.12
N GLU A 88 -9.97 -1.14 6.03
CA GLU A 88 -8.86 -2.03 5.71
C GLU A 88 -8.67 -2.07 4.19
N ILE A 89 -7.54 -1.56 3.71
CA ILE A 89 -7.20 -1.52 2.28
C ILE A 89 -6.03 -2.45 2.03
N VAL A 90 -6.24 -3.43 1.15
CA VAL A 90 -5.21 -4.38 0.70
C VAL A 90 -4.98 -4.19 -0.78
N VAL A 91 -3.75 -3.84 -1.12
CA VAL A 91 -3.29 -3.67 -2.50
C VAL A 91 -2.51 -4.90 -2.94
N ARG A 92 -2.82 -5.41 -4.13
CA ARG A 92 -2.05 -6.48 -4.79
C ARG A 92 -1.73 -6.10 -6.23
N LEU A 93 -0.45 -6.20 -6.60
CA LEU A 93 0.03 -6.07 -7.97
C LEU A 93 0.51 -7.43 -8.45
N ARG A 94 -0.03 -7.92 -9.58
CA ARG A 94 0.25 -9.29 -10.05
C ARG A 94 1.60 -9.46 -10.74
N ARG A 95 2.22 -8.37 -11.21
CA ARG A 95 3.48 -8.40 -12.00
C ARG A 95 4.68 -7.77 -11.32
N LEU A 96 4.56 -7.49 -10.03
CA LEU A 96 5.70 -7.03 -9.25
C LEU A 96 6.58 -8.25 -8.93
N THR A 97 7.67 -8.44 -9.69
CA THR A 97 8.67 -9.51 -9.52
C THR A 97 9.59 -9.26 -8.32
N TRP A 98 9.02 -8.80 -7.21
CA TRP A 98 9.76 -8.62 -5.97
C TRP A 98 10.10 -10.02 -5.48
N GLN A 99 11.29 -10.50 -5.85
CA GLN A 99 11.92 -11.55 -5.08
C GLN A 99 12.02 -10.99 -3.66
N ARG A 100 11.32 -11.64 -2.72
CA ARG A 100 11.25 -11.17 -1.34
C ARG A 100 12.65 -11.26 -0.74
N ILE A 101 13.36 -10.15 -0.73
CA ILE A 101 14.60 -10.02 0.02
C ILE A 101 14.19 -9.60 1.44
N LEU A 102 14.13 -10.58 2.36
CA LEU A 102 13.85 -10.33 3.76
C LEU A 102 15.17 -10.32 4.52
N ILE A 103 15.60 -9.15 4.99
CA ILE A 103 16.73 -9.03 5.91
C ILE A 103 16.29 -8.27 7.15
N ARG A 104 16.75 -8.76 8.31
CA ARG A 104 16.61 -8.09 9.59
C ARG A 104 18.01 -7.78 10.11
N HIS A 105 18.42 -6.54 9.91
CA HIS A 105 19.66 -5.98 10.46
C HIS A 105 19.35 -5.09 11.65
N ARG A 106 20.21 -5.10 12.67
CA ARG A 106 20.08 -4.22 13.83
C ARG A 106 21.43 -3.55 14.08
N GLU A 107 21.39 -2.23 14.21
CA GLU A 107 22.53 -1.41 14.58
C GLU A 107 22.20 -0.70 15.90
N ASP A 108 23.15 -0.74 16.83
CA ASP A 108 23.05 -0.01 18.09
C ASP A 108 24.03 1.17 18.03
N ILE A 109 23.49 2.39 18.02
CA ILE A 109 24.28 3.62 17.88
C ILE A 109 24.27 4.35 19.24
N PRO A 110 25.43 4.54 19.89
CA PRO A 110 25.50 5.30 21.13
C PRO A 110 25.23 6.78 20.85
N LEU A 111 24.27 7.37 21.56
CA LEU A 111 23.98 8.80 21.49
C LEU A 111 24.93 9.56 22.42
N ASP A 112 25.35 10.76 22.03
CA ASP A 112 26.16 11.62 22.89
C ASP A 112 25.32 12.12 24.08
N ASN A 113 25.75 11.76 25.29
CA ASN A 113 25.09 12.14 26.54
C ASN A 113 25.12 13.66 26.81
N ASN A 114 25.96 14.42 26.10
CA ASN A 114 26.04 15.87 26.21
C ASN A 114 25.07 16.61 25.25
N CYS A 115 24.26 15.90 24.48
CA CYS A 115 23.35 16.51 23.51
C CYS A 115 22.21 17.29 24.21
N VAL A 116 22.09 18.58 23.89
CA VAL A 116 21.02 19.47 24.42
C VAL A 116 19.64 19.14 23.81
N ASN A 117 19.60 18.50 22.64
CA ASN A 117 18.37 18.17 21.93
C ASN A 117 18.45 16.76 21.29
N ILE A 118 17.84 15.79 21.97
CA ILE A 118 17.79 14.38 21.54
C ILE A 118 17.15 14.24 20.15
N ASP A 119 16.12 15.02 19.83
CA ASP A 119 15.41 14.94 18.55
C ASP A 119 16.32 15.33 17.38
N ALA A 120 17.18 16.33 17.57
CA ALA A 120 18.15 16.73 16.55
C ALA A 120 19.22 15.66 16.29
N GLU A 121 19.57 14.87 17.31
CA GLU A 121 20.52 13.76 17.15
C GLU A 121 19.88 12.55 16.46
N LEU A 122 18.60 12.27 16.75
CA LEU A 122 17.82 11.25 16.07
C LEU A 122 17.63 11.59 14.58
N GLU A 123 17.40 12.86 14.25
CA GLU A 123 17.23 13.29 12.86
C GLU A 123 18.51 13.07 12.03
N LYS A 124 19.71 13.17 12.62
CA LYS A 124 20.98 12.86 11.94
C LYS A 124 21.11 11.38 11.54
N GLN A 125 20.40 10.49 12.23
CA GLN A 125 20.39 9.06 11.91
C GLN A 125 19.36 8.71 10.81
N ARG A 126 18.46 9.64 10.44
CA ARG A 126 17.47 9.42 9.39
C ARG A 126 18.13 9.53 8.01
N ARG A 127 18.42 8.40 7.39
CA ARG A 127 19.01 8.32 6.03
C ARG A 127 17.99 8.51 4.90
N PHE A 128 16.72 8.19 5.16
CA PHE A 128 15.62 8.28 4.20
C PHE A 128 14.49 9.14 4.76
N THR A 129 14.09 10.16 4.01
CA THR A 129 12.97 11.03 4.35
C THR A 129 11.78 10.70 3.44
N GLY A 130 10.70 10.20 4.02
CA GLY A 130 9.51 9.82 3.24
C GLY A 130 9.65 8.46 2.53
N PHE A 131 8.76 8.22 1.57
CA PHE A 131 8.69 7.00 0.80
C PHE A 131 8.75 7.37 -0.69
N GLU A 132 9.82 6.98 -1.37
CA GLU A 132 10.05 7.25 -2.79
C GLU A 132 10.36 5.94 -3.53
N GLU A 133 9.79 5.79 -4.72
CA GLU A 133 10.11 4.68 -5.62
C GLU A 133 11.26 5.09 -6.54
N THR A 134 12.37 4.36 -6.47
CA THR A 134 13.55 4.55 -7.31
C THR A 134 13.75 3.34 -8.22
N ILE A 135 13.93 3.57 -9.52
CA ILE A 135 14.15 2.52 -10.52
C ILE A 135 15.59 2.63 -11.04
N PHE A 136 16.36 1.56 -10.92
CA PHE A 136 17.73 1.47 -11.42
C PHE A 136 17.75 0.65 -12.71
N ASP A 137 17.55 1.31 -13.85
CA ASP A 137 17.42 0.65 -15.14
C ASP A 137 18.77 0.48 -15.85
N ILE A 138 18.92 -0.64 -16.55
CA ILE A 138 20.09 -0.95 -17.36
C ILE A 138 19.79 -0.39 -18.74
N ARG A 139 20.57 0.59 -19.19
CA ARG A 139 20.45 1.14 -20.55
C ARG A 139 20.76 0.05 -21.59
N GLY A 140 19.77 -0.76 -21.97
CA GLY A 140 19.92 -1.86 -22.91
C GLY A 140 18.69 -2.78 -22.98
N SER A 141 18.37 -3.24 -24.20
CA SER A 141 17.14 -3.95 -24.63
C SER A 141 16.84 -5.32 -23.98
N ARG A 142 17.38 -5.64 -22.80
CA ARG A 142 17.15 -6.89 -22.06
C ARG A 142 16.99 -6.64 -20.56
N GLY A 143 16.01 -5.82 -20.19
CA GLY A 143 15.67 -5.45 -18.82
C GLY A 143 14.87 -6.54 -18.09
N ASN A 144 15.57 -7.50 -17.47
CA ASN A 144 14.97 -8.44 -16.50
C ASN A 144 15.60 -8.32 -15.10
N HIS A 145 16.49 -7.35 -14.88
CA HIS A 145 17.19 -7.12 -13.61
C HIS A 145 17.52 -5.63 -13.45
N MET A 146 17.54 -5.15 -12.21
CA MET A 146 17.98 -3.80 -11.87
C MET A 146 19.50 -3.66 -12.04
N ASP A 147 19.97 -2.47 -12.38
CA ASP A 147 21.38 -2.12 -12.37
C ASP A 147 21.90 -2.06 -10.93
N LEU A 148 22.53 -3.16 -10.50
CA LEU A 148 23.10 -3.29 -9.16
C LEU A 148 24.22 -2.28 -8.89
N GLY A 149 24.92 -1.79 -9.93
CA GLY A 149 25.94 -0.75 -9.79
C GLY A 149 25.32 0.60 -9.45
N GLN A 150 24.27 0.99 -10.17
CA GLN A 150 23.52 2.21 -9.84
C GLN A 150 22.87 2.14 -8.45
N LEU A 151 22.32 0.98 -8.07
CA LEU A 151 21.82 0.74 -6.71
C LEU A 151 22.93 0.90 -5.66
N TYR A 152 24.12 0.33 -5.90
CA TYR A 152 25.25 0.47 -4.98
C TYR A 152 25.70 1.93 -4.83
N HIS A 153 25.79 2.68 -5.93
CA HIS A 153 26.09 4.10 -5.89
C HIS A 153 25.05 4.89 -5.10
N PHE A 154 23.77 4.63 -5.32
CA PHE A 154 22.68 5.26 -4.57
C PHE A 154 22.78 4.98 -3.05
N LEU A 155 23.04 3.73 -2.66
CA LEU A 155 23.19 3.36 -1.25
C LEU A 155 24.42 4.05 -0.62
N ASN A 156 25.52 4.18 -1.36
CA ASN A 156 26.70 4.91 -0.92
C ASN A 156 26.42 6.41 -0.73
N GLU A 157 25.70 7.04 -1.65
CA GLU A 157 25.30 8.46 -1.53
C GLU A 157 24.43 8.70 -0.29
N LYS A 158 23.58 7.73 0.08
CA LYS A 158 22.75 7.78 1.30
C LYS A 158 23.50 7.38 2.57
N GLY A 159 24.78 6.98 2.47
CA GLY A 159 25.62 6.57 3.60
C GLY A 159 25.27 5.20 4.17
N VAL A 160 24.66 4.32 3.36
CA VAL A 160 24.24 2.96 3.73
C VAL A 160 24.79 1.91 2.76
N GLY A 161 25.99 2.13 2.22
CA GLY A 161 26.63 1.23 1.26
C GLY A 161 26.80 -0.21 1.76
N ASP A 162 27.10 -0.37 3.05
CA ASP A 162 27.33 -1.67 3.72
C ASP A 162 26.13 -2.62 3.59
N VAL A 163 24.93 -2.04 3.47
CA VAL A 163 23.67 -2.75 3.29
C VAL A 163 23.64 -3.52 1.96
N PHE A 164 24.39 -3.08 0.95
CA PHE A 164 24.50 -3.78 -0.33
C PHE A 164 25.15 -5.16 -0.17
N GLN A 165 26.26 -5.24 0.56
CA GLN A 165 26.91 -6.52 0.86
C GLN A 165 26.00 -7.40 1.71
N LEU A 166 25.27 -6.80 2.64
CA LEU A 166 24.31 -7.54 3.48
C LEU A 166 23.17 -8.15 2.65
N TYR A 167 22.62 -7.42 1.68
CA TYR A 167 21.52 -7.89 0.84
C TYR A 167 21.92 -8.93 -0.20
N PHE A 168 23.08 -8.78 -0.82
CA PHE A 168 23.45 -9.56 -2.00
C PHE A 168 24.62 -10.53 -1.76
N GLY A 169 25.32 -10.45 -0.62
CA GLY A 169 26.47 -11.29 -0.31
C GLY A 169 27.68 -11.07 -1.23
N ILE A 170 27.66 -10.00 -2.03
CA ILE A 170 28.72 -9.61 -2.97
C ILE A 170 29.24 -8.22 -2.58
N GLU A 171 30.54 -8.00 -2.75
CA GLU A 171 31.15 -6.69 -2.58
C GLU A 171 30.74 -5.80 -3.77
N GLY A 172 30.23 -4.59 -3.48
CA GLY A 172 29.94 -3.59 -4.50
C GLY A 172 31.23 -3.07 -5.13
N ARG A 173 31.32 -3.07 -6.46
CA ARG A 173 32.43 -2.49 -7.23
C ARG A 173 31.92 -1.35 -8.08
#